data_AF-A0AAD3MMA9-F1
#
_entry.id   AF-A0AAD3MMA9-F1
#
_cell.length_a   1.000
_cell.length_b   1.000
_cell.length_c   1.000
_cell.angle_alpha   90.00
_cell.angle_beta   90.00
_cell.angle_gamma   90.00
#
_symmetry.space_group_name_H-M   'P 1'
#
loop_
_entity.id
_entity.type
_entity.pdbx_description
1 polymer ?
#
loop_
_entity_poly.entity_id
_entity_poly.type
_entity_poly.pdbx_seq_one_letter_code
_entity_poly.pdbx_strand_id
1 'polypeptide(L)'
;HIDQIMSSHGKQIMQAVTLILEAEHSIEVKEQTLCILANIADGNTAKELIMTNDDMLQKIKYYMGHSNVKLQLAATFCISNLIWNEEDGSQERQDKLREMGFVDILHKLTQASDPNLSDRAKTAMQQYLA
;
A
#
# COMPACT_ATOMS: atom_id res chain seq x y z
N HIS A 1 -0.08 9.08 -16.23
CA HIS A 1 -1.24 9.96 -15.88
C HIS A 1 -1.27 10.31 -14.39
N ILE A 2 -1.12 9.33 -13.49
CA ILE A 2 -1.11 9.61 -12.04
C ILE A 2 0.03 10.55 -11.62
N ASP A 3 1.24 10.40 -12.18
CA ASP A 3 2.38 11.28 -11.87
C ASP A 3 2.10 12.76 -12.18
N GLN A 4 1.41 13.05 -13.28
CA GLN A 4 1.06 14.43 -13.65
C GLN A 4 0.03 15.04 -12.69
N ILE A 5 -0.91 14.23 -12.20
CA ILE A 5 -1.90 14.67 -11.21
C ILE A 5 -1.18 14.93 -9.87
N MET A 6 -0.31 14.01 -9.47
CA MET A 6 0.41 14.09 -8.20
C MET A 6 1.49 15.19 -8.20
N SER A 7 2.08 15.53 -9.35
CA SER A 7 3.00 16.66 -9.45
C SER A 7 2.30 18.01 -9.22
N SER A 8 1.04 18.12 -9.60
CA SER A 8 0.25 19.37 -9.48
C SER A 8 -0.53 19.47 -8.17
N HIS A 9 -1.03 18.34 -7.68
CA HIS A 9 -2.00 18.28 -6.57
C HIS A 9 -1.63 17.28 -5.47
N GLY A 10 -0.42 16.70 -5.51
CA GLY A 10 -0.05 15.58 -4.64
C GLY A 10 -0.14 15.92 -3.16
N LYS A 11 0.24 17.14 -2.75
CA LYS A 11 0.14 17.56 -1.35
C LYS A 11 -1.31 17.58 -0.85
N GLN A 12 -2.22 18.17 -1.62
CA GLN A 12 -3.64 18.25 -1.27
C GLN A 12 -4.29 16.86 -1.26
N ILE A 13 -3.94 16.02 -2.23
CA ILE A 13 -4.44 14.65 -2.32
C ILE A 13 -3.96 13.83 -1.12
N MET A 14 -2.68 13.87 -0.79
CA MET A 14 -2.13 13.14 0.36
C MET A 14 -2.76 13.63 1.68
N GLN A 15 -2.96 14.94 1.84
CA GLN A 15 -3.66 15.49 3.02
C GLN A 15 -5.10 14.99 3.13
N ALA A 16 -5.86 15.00 2.02
CA ALA A 16 -7.22 14.50 2.01
C ALA A 16 -7.28 12.99 2.34
N VAL A 17 -6.38 12.19 1.75
CA VAL A 17 -6.25 10.77 2.04
C VAL A 17 -5.98 10.53 3.53
N THR A 18 -5.04 11.26 4.13
CA THR A 18 -4.76 11.14 5.58
C THR A 18 -6.01 11.43 6.41
N LEU A 19 -6.69 12.54 6.14
CA LEU A 19 -7.89 12.92 6.89
C LEU A 19 -9.00 11.87 6.80
N ILE A 20 -9.24 11.31 5.62
CA ILE A 20 -10.27 10.29 5.42
C ILE A 20 -9.89 8.97 6.12
N LEU A 21 -8.63 8.55 6.07
CA LEU A 21 -8.19 7.33 6.74
C LEU A 21 -8.19 7.44 8.27
N GLU A 22 -8.07 8.65 8.80
CA GLU A 22 -8.08 8.94 10.24
C GLU A 22 -9.47 9.14 10.82
N ALA A 23 -10.39 9.66 10.02
CA ALA A 23 -11.76 9.86 10.44
C ALA A 23 -12.54 8.54 10.55
N GLU A 24 -13.64 8.62 11.30
CA GLU A 24 -14.62 7.55 11.37
C GLU A 24 -15.50 7.59 10.11
N HIS A 25 -15.19 6.69 9.18
CA HIS A 25 -15.89 6.53 7.92
C HIS A 25 -16.20 5.06 7.67
N SER A 26 -17.15 4.80 6.78
CA SER A 26 -17.53 3.43 6.41
C SER A 26 -16.36 2.68 5.79
N ILE A 27 -16.46 1.35 5.82
CA ILE A 27 -15.47 0.46 5.22
C ILE A 27 -15.27 0.79 3.74
N GLU A 28 -16.35 1.07 3.02
CA GLU A 28 -16.32 1.39 1.58
C GLU A 28 -15.53 2.68 1.31
N VAL A 29 -15.72 3.71 2.13
CA VAL A 29 -14.97 4.97 1.98
C VAL A 29 -13.48 4.75 2.22
N LYS A 30 -13.13 3.99 3.27
CA LYS A 30 -11.74 3.67 3.60
C LYS A 30 -11.10 2.78 2.53
N GLU A 31 -11.83 1.80 2.02
CA GLU A 31 -11.41 0.95 0.90
C GLU A 31 -11.08 1.79 -0.34
N GLN A 32 -12.00 2.66 -0.78
CA GLN A 32 -11.75 3.52 -1.94
C GLN A 32 -10.55 4.46 -1.72
N THR A 33 -10.34 4.92 -0.49
CA THR A 33 -9.20 5.75 -0.14
C THR A 33 -7.88 4.98 -0.21
N LEU A 34 -7.86 3.72 0.21
CA LEU A 34 -6.71 2.82 0.02
C LEU A 34 -6.48 2.51 -1.47
N CYS A 35 -7.53 2.39 -2.28
CA CYS A 35 -7.39 2.24 -3.74
C CYS A 35 -6.76 3.48 -4.39
N ILE A 36 -7.05 4.69 -3.90
CA ILE A 36 -6.36 5.91 -4.34
C ILE A 36 -4.85 5.81 -4.03
N LEU A 37 -4.47 5.36 -2.83
CA LEU A 37 -3.07 5.12 -2.47
C LEU A 37 -2.42 4.07 -3.37
N ALA A 38 -3.13 2.98 -3.70
CA ALA A 38 -2.61 1.96 -4.60
C ALA A 38 -2.34 2.52 -6.01
N ASN A 39 -3.21 3.39 -6.52
CA ASN A 39 -2.99 4.08 -7.80
C ASN A 39 -1.79 5.05 -7.72
N ILE A 40 -1.59 5.73 -6.59
CA ILE A 40 -0.42 6.58 -6.37
C ILE A 40 0.86 5.74 -6.34
N ALA A 41 0.82 4.58 -5.67
CA ALA A 41 1.93 3.62 -5.59
C ALA A 41 2.32 3.02 -6.95
N ASP A 42 1.39 2.95 -7.90
CA ASP A 42 1.61 2.51 -9.29
C ASP A 42 2.34 3.59 -10.14
N GLY A 43 2.40 4.84 -9.68
CA GLY A 43 3.05 5.93 -10.42
C GLY A 43 4.55 6.03 -10.16
N ASN A 44 5.36 6.22 -11.21
CA ASN A 44 6.83 6.19 -11.17
C ASN A 44 7.44 7.11 -10.10
N THR A 45 7.02 8.38 -10.08
CA THR A 45 7.48 9.40 -9.13
C THR A 45 6.48 9.65 -8.01
N ALA A 46 5.20 9.40 -8.28
CA ALA A 46 4.11 9.60 -7.33
C ALA A 46 4.28 8.73 -6.07
N LYS A 47 4.81 7.50 -6.21
CA LYS A 47 5.03 6.58 -5.09
C LYS A 47 6.00 7.12 -4.03
N GLU A 48 6.91 8.03 -4.39
CA GLU A 48 7.82 8.67 -3.44
C GLU A 48 7.08 9.49 -2.36
N LEU A 49 5.89 10.02 -2.68
CA LEU A 49 5.05 10.70 -1.68
C LEU A 49 4.54 9.76 -0.58
N ILE A 50 4.45 8.46 -0.87
CA ILE A 50 4.12 7.42 0.11
C ILE A 50 5.40 6.94 0.79
N MET A 51 6.45 6.62 0.02
CA MET A 51 7.71 6.08 0.54
C MET A 51 8.44 7.04 1.50
N THR A 52 8.27 8.36 1.34
CA THR A 52 8.84 9.38 2.25
C THR A 52 7.94 9.72 3.45
N ASN A 53 6.75 9.13 3.54
CA ASN A 53 5.78 9.38 4.60
C ASN A 53 5.59 8.13 5.48
N ASP A 54 6.39 8.03 6.54
CA ASP A 54 6.39 6.88 7.45
C ASP A 54 5.05 6.68 8.16
N ASP A 55 4.34 7.75 8.51
CA ASP A 55 3.01 7.67 9.13
C ASP A 55 1.99 7.05 8.18
N MET A 56 2.06 7.40 6.89
CA MET A 56 1.22 6.79 5.86
C MET A 56 1.53 5.31 5.68
N LEU A 57 2.81 4.94 5.66
CA LEU A 57 3.23 3.54 5.61
C LEU A 57 2.72 2.75 6.82
N GLN A 58 2.84 3.29 8.04
CA GLN A 58 2.27 2.66 9.23
C GLN A 58 0.74 2.52 9.15
N LYS A 59 0.05 3.49 8.53
CA LYS A 59 -1.39 3.40 8.31
C LYS A 59 -1.76 2.30 7.32
N ILE A 60 -1.04 2.18 6.21
CA ILE A 60 -1.23 1.09 5.23
C ILE A 60 -0.99 -0.26 5.92
N LYS A 61 0.10 -0.37 6.69
CA LYS A 61 0.43 -1.54 7.50
C LYS A 61 -0.68 -1.93 8.47
N TYR A 62 -1.27 -0.95 9.16
CA TYR A 62 -2.42 -1.13 10.02
C TYR A 62 -3.62 -1.73 9.26
N TYR A 63 -3.93 -1.22 8.07
CA TYR A 63 -5.05 -1.72 7.27
C TYR A 63 -4.82 -3.11 6.69
N MET A 64 -3.58 -3.51 6.40
CA MET A 64 -3.25 -4.90 6.05
C MET A 64 -3.58 -5.89 7.18
N GLY A 65 -3.44 -5.46 8.43
CA GLY A 65 -3.79 -6.24 9.62
C GLY A 65 -5.25 -6.11 10.07
N HIS A 66 -6.09 -5.39 9.33
CA HIS A 66 -7.48 -5.13 9.73
C HIS A 66 -8.35 -6.39 9.67
N SER A 67 -9.40 -6.47 10.49
CA SER A 67 -10.36 -7.57 10.47
C SER A 67 -11.25 -7.64 9.23
N ASN A 68 -11.17 -6.66 8.33
CA ASN A 68 -12.06 -6.53 7.19
C ASN A 68 -11.28 -6.79 5.91
N VAL A 69 -11.64 -7.87 5.22
CA VAL A 69 -10.93 -8.36 4.04
C VAL A 69 -10.80 -7.32 2.92
N LYS A 70 -11.79 -6.42 2.75
CA LYS A 70 -11.73 -5.39 1.70
C LYS A 70 -10.61 -4.39 1.97
N LEU A 71 -10.46 -3.96 3.23
CA LEU A 71 -9.38 -3.07 3.65
C LEU A 71 -8.02 -3.76 3.53
N GLN A 72 -7.94 -5.04 3.91
CA GLN A 72 -6.71 -5.82 3.77
C GLN A 72 -6.30 -5.95 2.31
N LEU A 73 -7.25 -6.25 1.41
CA LEU A 73 -7.01 -6.37 -0.03
C LEU A 73 -6.51 -5.06 -0.64
N ALA A 74 -7.18 -3.94 -0.35
CA ALA A 74 -6.79 -2.64 -0.88
C ALA A 74 -5.41 -2.20 -0.36
N ALA A 75 -5.13 -2.38 0.94
CA ALA A 75 -3.83 -2.08 1.52
C ALA A 75 -2.71 -2.99 0.97
N THR A 76 -3.00 -4.29 0.81
CA THR A 76 -2.04 -5.25 0.22
C THR A 76 -1.73 -4.89 -1.22
N PHE A 77 -2.73 -4.47 -1.99
CA PHE A 77 -2.52 -4.02 -3.37
C PHE A 77 -1.63 -2.78 -3.45
N CYS A 78 -1.80 -1.82 -2.53
CA CYS A 78 -0.89 -0.68 -2.42
C CYS A 78 0.56 -1.14 -2.19
N ILE A 79 0.79 -2.09 -1.29
CA ILE A 79 2.13 -2.62 -1.02
C ILE A 79 2.69 -3.39 -2.22
N SER A 80 1.87 -4.19 -2.92
CA SER A 80 2.28 -4.88 -4.14
C SER A 80 2.85 -3.93 -5.19
N ASN A 81 2.25 -2.74 -5.34
CA ASN A 81 2.73 -1.74 -6.30
C ASN A 81 4.03 -1.07 -5.84
N LEU A 82 4.23 -0.85 -4.53
CA LEU A 82 5.46 -0.25 -4.01
C LEU A 82 6.68 -1.18 -4.13
N ILE A 83 6.47 -2.48 -4.00
CA ILE A 83 7.54 -3.50 -3.99
C ILE A 83 7.81 -4.10 -5.37
N TRP A 84 7.11 -3.65 -6.42
CA TRP A 84 7.27 -4.21 -7.76
C TRP A 84 8.73 -4.17 -8.19
N ASN A 85 9.32 -5.33 -8.44
CA ASN A 85 10.77 -5.47 -8.52
C ASN A 85 11.36 -5.01 -9.86
N GLU A 86 10.55 -4.93 -10.91
CA GLU A 86 10.98 -4.49 -12.26
C GLU A 86 11.17 -2.98 -12.41
N GLU A 87 10.95 -2.21 -11.35
CA GLU A 87 11.10 -0.75 -11.36
C GLU A 87 12.41 -0.28 -10.72
N ASP A 88 12.95 0.84 -11.22
CA ASP A 88 14.10 1.50 -10.62
C ASP A 88 13.82 1.86 -9.15
N GLY A 89 14.84 1.65 -8.30
CA GLY A 89 14.75 1.89 -6.85
C GLY A 89 13.91 0.86 -6.08
N SER A 90 13.44 -0.22 -6.72
CA SER A 90 12.64 -1.27 -6.07
C SER A 90 13.35 -1.88 -4.86
N GLN A 91 14.66 -2.15 -4.97
CA GLN A 91 15.45 -2.72 -3.88
C GLN A 91 15.43 -1.84 -2.62
N GLU A 92 15.67 -0.53 -2.76
CA GLU A 92 15.65 0.40 -1.62
C GLU A 92 14.25 0.47 -0.98
N ARG A 93 13.20 0.51 -1.80
CA ARG A 93 11.81 0.47 -1.32
C ARG A 93 11.51 -0.82 -0.56
N GLN A 94 11.90 -1.97 -1.12
CA GLN A 94 11.73 -3.27 -0.49
C GLN A 94 12.51 -3.37 0.83
N ASP A 95 13.75 -2.90 0.87
CA ASP A 95 14.57 -2.93 2.08
C ASP A 95 13.92 -2.11 3.19
N LYS A 96 13.49 -0.88 2.89
CA LYS A 96 12.75 -0.04 3.84
C LYS A 96 11.48 -0.72 4.35
N LEU A 97 10.65 -1.26 3.46
CA LEU A 97 9.40 -1.93 3.85
C LEU A 97 9.66 -3.23 4.65
N ARG A 98 10.77 -3.92 4.37
CA ARG A 98 11.22 -5.07 5.17
C ARG A 98 11.60 -4.65 6.58
N GLU A 99 12.41 -3.60 6.74
CA GLU A 99 12.80 -3.05 8.05
C GLU A 99 11.59 -2.55 8.84
N MET A 100 10.59 -1.99 8.16
CA MET A 100 9.32 -1.60 8.76
C MET A 100 8.41 -2.78 9.11
N GLY A 101 8.79 -4.03 8.79
CA GLY A 101 8.06 -5.24 9.15
C GLY A 101 6.82 -5.54 8.30
N PHE A 102 6.80 -5.12 7.04
CA PHE A 102 5.72 -5.48 6.10
C PHE A 102 5.77 -6.95 5.69
N VAL A 103 6.98 -7.55 5.61
CA VAL A 103 7.17 -8.96 5.25
C VAL A 103 6.45 -9.88 6.23
N ASP A 104 6.49 -9.60 7.55
CA ASP A 104 5.80 -10.40 8.56
C ASP A 104 4.28 -10.39 8.38
N ILE A 105 3.72 -9.25 7.97
CA ILE A 105 2.28 -9.14 7.73
C ILE A 105 1.91 -9.85 6.44
N LEU A 106 2.67 -9.66 5.36
CA LEU A 106 2.45 -10.40 4.11
C LEU A 106 2.50 -11.91 4.36
N HIS A 107 3.46 -12.39 5.14
CA HIS A 107 3.56 -13.79 5.52
C HIS A 107 2.29 -14.27 6.26
N LYS A 108 1.78 -13.51 7.24
CA LYS A 108 0.50 -13.82 7.92
C LYS A 108 -0.67 -13.86 6.92
N LEU A 109 -0.73 -12.92 5.99
CA LEU A 109 -1.79 -12.84 4.99
C LEU A 109 -1.75 -14.00 3.98
N THR A 110 -0.59 -14.61 3.72
CA THR A 110 -0.53 -15.83 2.89
C THR A 110 -1.33 -16.98 3.49
N GLN A 111 -1.61 -16.96 4.79
CA GLN A 111 -2.40 -17.95 5.51
C GLN A 111 -3.85 -17.50 5.77
N ALA A 112 -4.28 -16.37 5.17
CA ALA A 112 -5.65 -15.89 5.30
C ALA A 112 -6.66 -16.90 4.73
N SER A 113 -7.83 -16.99 5.36
CA SER A 113 -8.92 -17.87 4.89
C SER A 113 -9.54 -17.39 3.57
N ASP A 114 -9.43 -16.10 3.26
CA ASP A 114 -9.85 -15.55 1.97
C ASP A 114 -8.81 -15.90 0.89
N PRO A 115 -9.17 -16.68 -0.14
CA PRO A 115 -8.21 -17.14 -1.15
C PRO A 115 -7.61 -15.99 -1.96
N ASN A 116 -8.40 -14.96 -2.30
CA ASN A 116 -7.94 -13.83 -3.09
C ASN A 116 -6.88 -13.02 -2.33
N LEU A 117 -7.09 -12.78 -1.03
CA LEU A 117 -6.12 -12.12 -0.17
C LEU A 117 -4.86 -12.97 0.01
N SER A 118 -5.02 -14.28 0.26
CA SER A 118 -3.91 -15.23 0.40
C SER A 118 -3.04 -15.25 -0.86
N ASP A 119 -3.64 -15.35 -2.04
CA ASP A 119 -2.91 -15.43 -3.30
C ASP A 119 -2.20 -14.12 -3.64
N ARG A 120 -2.84 -12.97 -3.44
CA ARG A 120 -2.18 -11.66 -3.59
C ARG A 120 -0.99 -11.49 -2.65
N ALA A 121 -1.13 -11.92 -1.40
CA ALA A 121 -0.03 -11.88 -0.44
C ALA A 121 1.14 -12.80 -0.86
N LYS A 122 0.86 -13.98 -1.41
CA LYS A 122 1.90 -14.87 -1.96
C LYS A 122 2.62 -14.23 -3.14
N THR A 123 1.90 -13.63 -4.08
CA THR A 123 2.50 -12.92 -5.21
C THR A 123 3.37 -11.76 -4.72
N ALA A 124 2.90 -10.97 -3.75
CA ALA A 124 3.69 -9.90 -3.14
C ALA A 124 4.96 -10.44 -2.44
N MET A 125 4.87 -11.57 -1.73
CA MET A 125 6.03 -12.20 -1.10
C MET A 125 7.08 -12.66 -2.12
N GLN A 126 6.66 -13.14 -3.29
CA GLN A 126 7.59 -13.56 -4.35
C GLN A 126 8.43 -12.37 -4.87
N GLN A 127 7.89 -11.16 -4.86
CA GLN A 127 8.62 -9.95 -5.29
C GLN A 127 9.84 -9.64 -4.42
N TYR A 128 9.83 -10.05 -3.15
CA TYR A 128 10.98 -9.88 -2.24
C TYR A 128 12.07 -10.95 -2.42
N LEU A 129 11.80 -12.01 -3.19
CA LEU A 129 12.68 -13.17 -3.37
C LEU A 129 13.31 -13.22 -4.77
N ALA A 130 12.81 -12.41 -5.70
CA ALA A 130 13.19 -12.37 -7.11
C ALA A 130 14.11 -11.19 -7.38
#